data_AF-A0A8I1G8J2-F1
#
_entry.id   AF-A0A8I1G8J2-F1
#
_cell.length_a   1.000
_cell.length_b   1.000
_cell.length_c   1.000
_cell.angle_alpha   90.00
_cell.angle_beta   90.00
_cell.angle_gamma   90.00
#
_symmetry.space_group_name_H-M   'P 1'
#
loop_
_entity.id
_entity.type
_entity.pdbx_description
1 polymer ?
#
loop_
_entity_poly.entity_id
_entity_poly.type
_entity_poly.pdbx_seq_one_letter_code
_entity_poly.pdbx_strand_id
1 'polypeptide(L)'
;MSSLKFVFLNFEGCIDRRTWWMGFVLIHLGIASFNFVLSKFMGDDAPFLDGTWPNLVRLLGDRSGWITAVVFLVPQIAINTKRFHDRGMSGWWWLVFLIPFLVATAISISPLGGENYPSPLAGWAQLICGLTAMWTFITLGFLPSKYAK
;
A
#
# COMPACT_ATOMS: atom_id res chain seq x y z
N MET A 1 26.26 -1.94 -0.18
CA MET A 1 24.93 -1.69 -0.77
C MET A 1 24.12 -2.97 -0.63
N SER A 2 22.98 -2.93 0.04
CA SER A 2 22.08 -4.08 0.18
C SER A 2 21.59 -4.51 -1.22
N SER A 3 21.62 -5.80 -1.53
CA SER A 3 21.14 -6.32 -2.83
C SER A 3 19.64 -6.00 -3.03
N LEU A 4 19.23 -5.63 -4.25
CA LEU A 4 17.81 -5.36 -4.57
C LEU A 4 16.90 -6.54 -4.21
N LYS A 5 17.38 -7.77 -4.43
CA LYS A 5 16.65 -9.00 -4.05
C LYS A 5 16.41 -9.07 -2.54
N PHE A 6 17.40 -8.67 -1.74
CA PHE A 6 17.26 -8.61 -0.29
C PHE A 6 16.23 -7.56 0.13
N VAL A 7 16.26 -6.36 -0.48
CA VAL A 7 15.36 -5.27 -0.13
C VAL A 7 13.90 -5.54 -0.53
N PHE A 8 13.68 -6.11 -1.71
CA PHE A 8 12.34 -6.19 -2.29
C PHE A 8 11.73 -7.60 -2.32
N LEU A 9 12.49 -8.68 -2.11
CA LEU A 9 11.96 -10.04 -2.23
C LEU A 9 12.18 -10.90 -0.98
N ASN A 10 13.12 -10.54 -0.11
CA ASN A 10 13.34 -11.24 1.16
C ASN A 10 12.51 -10.60 2.29
N PHE A 11 11.90 -11.40 3.15
CA PHE A 11 11.13 -10.94 4.32
C PHE A 11 11.96 -10.90 5.61
N GLU A 12 13.12 -11.56 5.61
CA GLU A 12 14.00 -11.64 6.78
C GLU A 12 14.94 -10.43 6.88
N GLY A 13 15.34 -10.13 8.12
CA GLY A 13 16.25 -9.05 8.46
C GLY A 13 15.55 -7.73 8.77
N CYS A 14 16.39 -6.69 8.92
CA CYS A 14 16.00 -5.34 9.32
C CYS A 14 16.53 -4.34 8.30
N ILE A 15 15.79 -3.24 8.09
CA ILE A 15 16.24 -2.11 7.27
C ILE A 15 16.11 -0.80 8.01
N ASP A 16 17.07 0.09 7.76
CA ASP A 16 17.06 1.43 8.31
C ASP A 16 16.03 2.34 7.60
N ARG A 17 15.75 3.48 8.21
CA ARG A 17 14.76 4.44 7.73
C ARG A 17 15.09 4.99 6.34
N ARG A 18 16.36 5.26 6.02
CA ARG A 18 16.74 5.80 4.71
C ARG A 18 16.48 4.78 3.60
N THR A 19 16.85 3.52 3.82
CA THR A 19 16.57 2.43 2.88
C THR A 19 15.06 2.23 2.70
N TRP A 20 14.28 2.33 3.77
CA TRP A 20 12.81 2.25 3.68
C TRP A 20 12.22 3.38 2.83
N TRP A 21 12.61 4.65 3.04
CA TRP A 21 12.11 5.77 2.22
C TRP A 21 12.47 5.64 0.75
N MET A 22 13.71 5.27 0.44
CA MET A 22 14.14 5.05 -0.93
C MET A 22 13.32 3.95 -1.59
N GLY A 23 13.14 2.81 -0.91
CA GLY A 23 12.35 1.72 -1.46
C GLY A 23 10.86 2.03 -1.55
N PHE A 24 10.29 2.77 -0.59
CA PHE A 24 8.90 3.25 -0.64
C PHE A 24 8.67 4.12 -1.89
N VAL A 25 9.52 5.12 -2.12
CA VAL A 25 9.43 6.00 -3.29
C VAL A 25 9.60 5.20 -4.59
N LEU A 26 10.61 4.32 -4.65
CA LEU A 26 10.85 3.49 -5.84
C LEU A 26 9.68 2.56 -6.16
N ILE A 27 9.07 1.93 -5.14
CA ILE A 27 7.88 1.08 -5.32
C ILE A 27 6.71 1.91 -5.86
N HIS A 28 6.42 3.08 -5.28
CA HIS A 28 5.27 3.88 -5.72
C HIS A 28 5.48 4.51 -7.10
N LEU A 29 6.70 4.90 -7.45
CA LEU A 29 7.05 5.30 -8.82
C LEU A 29 6.93 4.12 -9.79
N GLY A 30 7.32 2.92 -9.36
CA GLY A 30 7.14 1.68 -10.10
C GLY A 30 5.67 1.36 -10.36
N ILE A 31 4.83 1.40 -9.32
CA ILE A 31 3.37 1.20 -9.40
C ILE A 31 2.76 2.19 -10.40
N ALA A 32 3.07 3.49 -10.24
CA ALA A 32 2.57 4.56 -11.10
C ALA A 32 2.93 4.34 -12.57
N SER A 33 4.23 4.12 -12.84
CA SER A 33 4.75 3.98 -14.20
C SER A 33 4.26 2.68 -14.85
N PHE A 34 4.27 1.58 -14.10
CA PHE A 34 3.82 0.28 -14.59
C PHE A 34 2.34 0.29 -14.94
N ASN A 35 1.49 0.83 -14.05
CA ASN A 35 0.06 0.92 -14.32
C ASN A 35 -0.26 1.89 -15.47
N PHE A 36 0.44 3.03 -15.55
CA PHE A 36 0.27 3.97 -16.65
C PHE A 36 0.53 3.31 -18.02
N VAL A 37 1.59 2.51 -18.12
CA VAL A 37 1.91 1.78 -19.35
C VAL A 37 0.88 0.67 -19.60
N LEU A 38 0.59 -0.14 -18.58
CA LEU A 38 -0.31 -1.30 -18.71
C LEU A 38 -1.74 -0.91 -19.07
N SER A 39 -2.27 0.17 -18.49
CA SER A 39 -3.62 0.67 -18.80
C SER A 39 -3.77 1.05 -20.27
N LYS A 40 -2.74 1.65 -20.90
CA LYS A 40 -2.74 1.94 -22.35
C LYS A 40 -2.79 0.69 -23.22
N PHE A 41 -2.06 -0.36 -22.83
CA PHE A 41 -2.08 -1.64 -23.54
C PHE A 41 -3.42 -2.36 -23.39
N MET A 42 -4.06 -2.24 -22.23
CA MET A 42 -5.31 -2.93 -21.91
C MET A 42 -6.56 -2.15 -22.32
N GLY A 43 -6.41 -0.86 -22.67
CA GLY A 43 -7.52 0.04 -22.97
C GLY A 43 -8.33 0.40 -21.73
N ASP A 44 -7.71 0.40 -20.55
CA ASP A 44 -8.34 0.84 -19.30
C ASP A 44 -8.24 2.37 -19.17
N ASP A 45 -9.24 3.01 -18.57
CA ASP A 45 -9.25 4.45 -18.30
C ASP A 45 -8.28 4.78 -17.17
N ALA A 46 -7.10 5.33 -17.44
CA ALA A 46 -6.06 5.56 -16.43
C ALA A 46 -6.48 6.58 -15.33
N PRO A 47 -6.85 6.16 -14.10
CA PRO A 47 -7.31 7.04 -13.01
C PRO A 47 -6.17 7.63 -12.18
N PHE A 48 -4.93 7.59 -12.64
CA PHE A 48 -3.82 7.71 -11.70
C PHE A 48 -3.29 9.13 -11.69
N LEU A 49 -3.64 9.99 -10.71
CA LEU A 49 -2.79 11.12 -10.27
C LEU A 49 -3.14 11.77 -8.90
N ASP A 50 -4.35 11.63 -8.32
CA ASP A 50 -4.74 12.44 -7.14
C ASP A 50 -4.68 11.73 -5.77
N GLY A 51 -4.45 10.42 -5.73
CA GLY A 51 -4.36 9.65 -4.49
C GLY A 51 -5.66 9.53 -3.69
N THR A 52 -6.80 9.90 -4.27
CA THR A 52 -8.11 9.83 -3.59
C THR A 52 -8.64 8.39 -3.52
N TRP A 53 -9.46 8.12 -2.50
CA TRP A 53 -10.06 6.80 -2.31
C TRP A 53 -10.89 6.32 -3.51
N PRO A 54 -11.77 7.14 -4.14
CA PRO A 54 -12.51 6.71 -5.32
C PRO A 54 -11.61 6.28 -6.49
N ASN A 55 -10.49 6.97 -6.71
CA ASN A 55 -9.54 6.59 -7.76
C ASN A 55 -8.76 5.32 -7.40
N LEU A 56 -8.43 5.09 -6.12
CA LEU A 56 -7.85 3.81 -5.68
C LEU A 56 -8.82 2.64 -5.91
N VAL A 57 -10.10 2.83 -5.59
CA VAL A 57 -11.15 1.81 -5.84
C VAL A 57 -11.33 1.56 -7.34
N ARG A 58 -11.38 2.61 -8.16
CA ARG A 58 -11.46 2.49 -9.62
C ARG A 58 -10.24 1.77 -10.20
N LEU A 59 -9.04 2.16 -9.78
CA LEU A 59 -7.80 1.49 -10.15
C LEU A 59 -7.87 -0.01 -9.81
N LEU A 60 -8.29 -0.35 -8.60
CA LEU A 60 -8.46 -1.75 -8.20
C LEU A 60 -9.64 -2.44 -8.89
N GLY A 61 -10.56 -1.73 -9.55
CA GLY A 61 -11.60 -2.33 -10.39
C GLY A 61 -11.09 -2.69 -11.79
N ASP A 62 -10.10 -1.95 -12.28
CA ASP A 62 -9.53 -2.13 -13.61
C ASP A 62 -8.59 -3.34 -13.70
N ARG A 63 -8.53 -3.96 -14.88
CA ARG A 63 -7.69 -5.14 -15.14
C ARG A 63 -6.22 -4.83 -14.89
N SER A 64 -5.75 -3.70 -15.39
CA SER A 64 -4.38 -3.22 -15.21
C SER A 64 -4.04 -2.95 -13.75
N GLY A 65 -4.98 -2.42 -12.96
CA GLY A 65 -4.75 -2.14 -11.55
C GLY A 65 -4.69 -3.40 -10.69
N TRP A 66 -5.55 -4.40 -10.94
CA TRP A 66 -5.43 -5.72 -10.30
C TRP A 66 -4.05 -6.37 -10.54
N ILE A 67 -3.59 -6.38 -11.80
CA ILE A 67 -2.28 -6.93 -12.15
C ILE A 67 -1.17 -6.14 -11.46
N THR A 68 -1.25 -4.81 -11.47
CA THR A 68 -0.28 -3.95 -10.79
C THR A 68 -0.24 -4.25 -9.29
N ALA A 69 -1.41 -4.38 -8.64
CA ALA A 69 -1.50 -4.68 -7.22
C ALA A 69 -0.81 -6.01 -6.89
N VAL A 70 -1.06 -7.07 -7.66
CA VAL A 70 -0.42 -8.39 -7.43
C VAL A 70 1.09 -8.34 -7.64
N VAL A 71 1.57 -7.68 -8.70
CA VAL A 71 3.00 -7.57 -9.01
C VAL A 71 3.76 -6.82 -7.90
N PHE A 72 3.20 -5.74 -7.38
CA PHE A 72 3.85 -4.89 -6.39
C PHE A 72 3.52 -5.25 -4.93
N LEU A 73 2.61 -6.19 -4.69
CA LEU A 73 2.25 -6.63 -3.34
C LEU A 73 3.47 -7.19 -2.59
N VAL A 74 4.21 -8.10 -3.22
CA VAL A 74 5.37 -8.76 -2.61
C VAL A 74 6.44 -7.74 -2.19
N PRO A 75 6.93 -6.84 -3.07
CA PRO A 75 7.95 -5.86 -2.66
C PRO A 75 7.45 -4.87 -1.61
N GLN A 76 6.17 -4.51 -1.63
CA GLN A 76 5.59 -3.64 -0.62
C GLN A 76 5.53 -4.31 0.76
N ILE A 77 5.11 -5.58 0.84
CA ILE A 77 5.12 -6.32 2.10
C ILE A 77 6.56 -6.53 2.58
N ALA A 78 7.46 -6.98 1.69
CA ALA A 78 8.84 -7.33 2.06
C ALA A 78 9.61 -6.16 2.70
N ILE A 79 9.49 -4.95 2.16
CA ILE A 79 10.19 -3.78 2.71
C ILE A 79 9.57 -3.33 4.05
N ASN A 80 8.25 -3.36 4.16
CA ASN A 80 7.53 -2.92 5.35
C ASN A 80 7.72 -3.90 6.51
N THR A 81 7.70 -5.21 6.24
CA THR A 81 8.00 -6.27 7.22
C THR A 81 9.39 -6.09 7.82
N LYS A 82 10.42 -5.87 7.01
CA LYS A 82 11.78 -5.62 7.54
C LYS A 82 11.88 -4.33 8.36
N ARG A 83 11.11 -3.30 8.00
CA ARG A 83 11.06 -2.06 8.79
C ARG A 83 10.31 -2.24 10.11
N PHE A 84 9.29 -3.10 10.15
CA PHE A 84 8.67 -3.52 11.41
C PHE A 84 9.64 -4.32 12.28
N HIS A 85 10.39 -5.26 11.70
CA HIS A 85 11.40 -6.02 12.44
C HIS A 85 12.45 -5.12 13.10
N ASP A 86 12.92 -4.08 12.39
CA ASP A 86 13.84 -3.07 12.94
C ASP A 86 13.27 -2.33 14.16
N ARG A 87 11.94 -2.27 14.28
CA ARG A 87 11.24 -1.68 15.42
C ARG A 87 10.87 -2.69 16.50
N GLY A 88 11.35 -3.93 16.40
CA GLY A 88 10.98 -5.01 17.32
C GLY A 88 9.52 -5.43 17.21
N MET A 89 8.91 -5.25 16.03
CA MET A 89 7.53 -5.62 15.71
C MET A 89 7.55 -6.77 14.71
N SER A 90 6.63 -7.72 14.81
CA SER A 90 6.50 -8.79 13.81
C SER A 90 5.98 -8.27 12.46
N GLY A 91 6.27 -8.98 11.37
CA GLY A 91 5.71 -8.65 10.05
C GLY A 91 4.18 -8.63 9.98
N TRP A 92 3.51 -9.34 10.90
CA TRP A 92 2.05 -9.40 11.03
C TRP A 92 1.39 -8.04 11.31
N TRP A 93 2.15 -7.05 11.80
CA TRP A 93 1.64 -5.70 12.00
C TRP A 93 1.18 -5.03 10.70
N TRP A 94 1.56 -5.57 9.54
CA TRP A 94 1.01 -5.15 8.25
C TRP A 94 -0.51 -5.38 8.14
N LEU A 95 -1.06 -6.35 8.87
CA LEU A 95 -2.51 -6.60 8.93
C LEU A 95 -3.31 -5.42 9.47
N VAL A 96 -2.69 -4.56 10.30
CA VAL A 96 -3.33 -3.34 10.81
C VAL A 96 -3.73 -2.40 9.67
N PHE A 97 -2.99 -2.40 8.57
CA PHE A 97 -3.36 -1.64 7.37
C PHE A 97 -4.15 -2.51 6.36
N LEU A 98 -3.70 -3.74 6.08
CA LEU A 98 -4.32 -4.56 5.04
C LEU A 98 -5.79 -4.88 5.33
N ILE A 99 -6.15 -5.20 6.57
CA ILE A 99 -7.53 -5.59 6.89
C ILE A 99 -8.47 -4.38 6.70
N PRO A 100 -8.23 -3.20 7.30
CA PRO A 100 -9.06 -2.02 7.03
C PRO A 100 -9.10 -1.63 5.55
N PHE A 101 -7.97 -1.76 4.84
CA PHE A 101 -7.90 -1.45 3.41
C PHE A 101 -8.82 -2.36 2.58
N LEU A 102 -8.76 -3.67 2.80
CA LEU A 102 -9.60 -4.63 2.08
C LEU A 102 -11.08 -4.46 2.45
N VAL A 103 -11.39 -4.25 3.74
CA VAL A 103 -12.78 -4.03 4.21
C VAL A 103 -13.38 -2.75 3.62
N ALA A 104 -12.65 -1.64 3.68
CA ALA A 104 -13.11 -0.37 3.12
C ALA A 104 -13.31 -0.48 1.60
N THR A 105 -12.43 -1.21 0.90
CA THR A 105 -12.51 -1.40 -0.56
C THR A 105 -13.73 -2.26 -0.91
N ALA A 106 -13.91 -3.38 -0.22
CA ALA A 106 -15.04 -4.29 -0.42
C ALA A 106 -16.38 -3.60 -0.16
N ILE A 107 -16.50 -2.79 0.90
CA ILE A 107 -17.70 -1.98 1.16
C ILE A 107 -17.94 -1.00 0.01
N SER A 108 -16.89 -0.29 -0.43
CA SER A 108 -17.02 0.77 -1.46
C SER A 108 -17.48 0.25 -2.82
N ILE A 109 -17.15 -0.99 -3.19
CA ILE A 109 -17.59 -1.60 -4.46
C ILE A 109 -18.91 -2.37 -4.35
N SER A 110 -19.42 -2.55 -3.14
CA SER A 110 -20.66 -3.28 -2.88
C SER A 110 -21.87 -2.33 -2.83
N PRO A 111 -23.11 -2.84 -2.86
CA PRO A 111 -24.31 -2.02 -2.61
C PRO A 111 -24.27 -1.28 -1.26
N LEU A 112 -23.49 -1.78 -0.29
CA LEU A 112 -23.29 -1.12 1.01
C LEU A 112 -22.49 0.18 0.90
N GLY A 113 -21.80 0.40 -0.23
CA GLY A 113 -21.01 1.60 -0.52
C GLY A 113 -21.85 2.83 -0.83
N GLY A 114 -23.10 2.63 -1.25
CA GLY A 114 -24.00 3.69 -1.75
C GLY A 114 -23.81 3.94 -3.25
N GLU A 115 -24.92 4.02 -4.00
CA GLU A 115 -24.90 4.07 -5.47
C GLU A 115 -24.50 5.43 -6.04
N ASN A 116 -24.85 6.53 -5.36
CA ASN A 116 -24.59 7.90 -5.82
C ASN A 116 -23.66 8.69 -4.89
N TYR A 117 -23.65 8.34 -3.61
CA TYR A 117 -22.82 8.96 -2.58
C TYR A 117 -22.31 7.89 -1.63
N PRO A 118 -21.12 8.04 -1.06
CA PRO A 118 -20.62 7.13 -0.04
C PRO A 118 -21.61 7.03 1.11
N SER A 119 -22.05 5.82 1.42
CA SER A 119 -22.86 5.57 2.61
C SER A 119 -22.09 5.98 3.87
N PRO A 120 -22.78 6.30 4.99
CA PRO A 120 -22.08 6.55 6.25
C PRO A 120 -21.14 5.40 6.64
N LEU A 121 -21.53 4.15 6.38
CA LEU A 121 -20.69 2.98 6.62
C LEU A 121 -19.40 3.01 5.78
N ALA A 122 -19.50 3.33 4.49
CA ALA A 122 -18.34 3.48 3.62
C ALA A 122 -17.42 4.60 4.11
N GLY A 123 -17.99 5.75 4.51
CA GLY A 123 -17.25 6.86 5.08
C GLY A 123 -16.47 6.49 6.35
N TRP A 124 -17.13 5.80 7.29
CA TRP A 124 -16.47 5.30 8.51
C TRP A 124 -15.38 4.28 8.23
N ALA A 125 -15.63 3.34 7.31
CA ALA A 125 -14.64 2.34 6.92
C ALA A 125 -13.40 3.00 6.29
N GLN A 126 -13.61 3.99 5.41
CA GLN A 126 -12.54 4.78 4.79
C GLN A 126 -11.77 5.59 5.84
N LEU A 127 -12.45 6.18 6.82
CA LEU A 127 -11.80 6.90 7.92
C LEU A 127 -10.88 5.97 8.73
N ILE A 128 -11.37 4.78 9.12
CA ILE A 128 -10.57 3.78 9.86
C ILE A 128 -9.37 3.32 9.02
N CYS A 129 -9.58 3.07 7.73
CA CYS A 129 -8.49 2.75 6.81
C CYS A 129 -7.46 3.89 6.74
N GLY A 130 -7.91 5.15 6.64
CA GLY A 130 -7.02 6.32 6.63
C GLY A 130 -6.19 6.45 7.91
N LEU A 131 -6.81 6.25 9.08
CA LEU A 131 -6.13 6.30 10.38
C LEU A 131 -5.08 5.18 10.52
N THR A 132 -5.40 3.97 10.08
CA THR A 132 -4.47 2.82 10.12
C THR A 132 -3.34 2.96 9.10
N ALA A 133 -3.63 3.50 7.91
CA ALA A 133 -2.63 3.86 6.91
C ALA A 133 -1.68 4.94 7.46
N MET A 134 -2.23 6.00 8.05
CA MET A 134 -1.46 7.07 8.66
C MET A 134 -0.59 6.56 9.81
N TRP A 135 -1.14 5.73 10.70
CA TRP A 135 -0.38 5.10 11.77
C TRP A 135 0.77 4.25 11.22
N THR A 136 0.51 3.44 10.19
CA THR A 136 1.53 2.60 9.54
C THR A 136 2.62 3.45 8.91
N PHE A 137 2.24 4.50 8.19
CA PHE A 137 3.17 5.41 7.55
C PHE A 137 4.05 6.17 8.56
N ILE A 138 3.48 6.66 9.65
CA ILE A 138 4.22 7.31 10.75
C ILE A 138 5.19 6.30 11.39
N THR A 139 4.69 5.10 11.67
CA THR A 139 5.45 4.03 12.31
C THR A 139 6.64 3.62 11.44
N LEU A 140 6.46 3.39 10.16
CA LEU A 140 7.54 2.92 9.30
C LEU A 140 8.48 4.06 8.88
N GLY A 141 7.92 5.22 8.56
CA GLY A 141 8.64 6.33 7.96
C GLY A 141 9.36 7.28 8.92
N PHE A 142 8.82 7.50 10.12
CA PHE A 142 9.29 8.61 10.97
C PHE A 142 9.93 8.17 12.27
N LEU A 143 9.34 7.23 13.02
CA LEU A 143 9.90 6.88 14.33
C LEU A 143 11.19 6.04 14.22
N PRO A 144 12.10 6.18 15.20
CA PRO A 144 13.43 5.59 15.12
C PRO A 144 13.39 4.06 15.25
N SER A 145 14.50 3.43 14.85
CA SER A 145 14.75 2.02 15.18
C SER A 145 14.78 1.83 16.69
N LYS A 146 14.32 0.67 17.18
CA LYS A 146 14.50 0.32 18.60
C LYS A 146 15.93 -0.16 18.91
N TYR A 147 16.67 -0.58 17.89
CA TYR A 147 18.00 -1.16 18.04
C TYR A 147 19.11 -0.26 17.51
N ALA A 148 18.80 0.97 17.11
CA ALA A 148 19.81 1.98 16.80
C ALA A 148 20.55 2.35 18.10
N LYS A 149 21.75 1.82 18.26
CA LYS A 149 22.77 2.38 19.14
C LYS A 149 23.34 3.65 18.52
#